data_AF-A0A316MRA4-F1
#
_entry.id   AF-A0A316MRA4-F1
#
_cell.length_a   1.000
_cell.length_b   1.000
_cell.length_c   1.000
_cell.angle_alpha   90.00
_cell.angle_beta   90.00
_cell.angle_gamma   90.00
#
_symmetry.space_group_name_H-M   'P 1'
#
loop_
_entity.id
_entity.type
_entity.pdbx_description
1 polymer ?
#
loop_
_entity_poly.entity_id
_entity_poly.type
_entity_poly.pdbx_seq_one_letter_code
_entity_poly.pdbx_strand_id
1 'polypeptide(L)'
;MFFVSFLTRISGWTSGGIPGVLFLCAVIKRPGEGLRQPLYPHPPMKHNIELPEADFFQVYLRGHLIDHHFPQRDNKNFIETRSDDAYDTFVSARLEGKPVPIARELAMRTLLAGLYVSRYDIIYNVVEENLWLRLPPEYMPDFAVHLLGQKPISDILDRYEVNGDFLDRETHQPMLTELLGTITEILDGYGL
;
A
#
# COMPACT_ATOMS: atom_id res chain seq x y z
N MET A 1 -5.86 -20.77 22.43
CA MET A 1 -5.09 -20.43 23.65
C MET A 1 -3.62 -20.31 23.28
N PHE A 2 -3.14 -19.13 22.88
CA PHE A 2 -1.72 -18.72 22.76
C PHE A 2 -1.72 -17.22 22.39
N PHE A 3 -0.88 -16.30 22.87
CA PHE A 3 -0.06 -16.14 24.08
C PHE A 3 0.34 -14.65 24.08
N VAL A 4 0.41 -14.01 25.24
CA VAL A 4 0.78 -12.61 25.43
C VAL A 4 2.32 -12.45 25.42
N SER A 5 2.79 -11.25 25.03
CA SER A 5 4.09 -10.64 25.39
C SER A 5 5.31 -10.94 24.50
N PHE A 6 5.93 -9.89 23.94
CA PHE A 6 7.35 -9.59 24.21
C PHE A 6 7.75 -8.18 23.73
N LEU A 7 8.01 -7.29 24.68
CA LEU A 7 8.70 -6.01 24.50
C LEU A 7 9.90 -6.06 25.43
N THR A 8 11.12 -6.26 24.90
CA THR A 8 12.39 -5.61 25.31
C THR A 8 13.64 -6.32 24.76
N ARG A 9 14.53 -5.49 24.18
CA ARG A 9 16.00 -5.46 24.37
C ARG A 9 16.90 -6.48 23.66
N ILE A 10 17.63 -6.01 22.63
CA ILE A 10 19.09 -6.22 22.41
C ILE A 10 19.60 -5.09 21.47
N SER A 11 20.08 -3.95 21.98
CA SER A 11 21.50 -3.54 22.07
C SER A 11 22.47 -4.08 21.00
N GLY A 12 22.94 -3.16 20.15
CA GLY A 12 24.33 -3.08 19.67
C GLY A 12 24.69 -3.84 18.41
N TRP A 13 24.84 -3.14 17.28
CA TRP A 13 26.00 -3.28 16.39
C TRP A 13 26.13 -2.09 15.43
N THR A 14 27.37 -1.65 15.30
CA THR A 14 27.89 -0.55 14.51
C THR A 14 28.23 -1.01 13.10
N SER A 15 27.91 -0.20 12.09
CA SER A 15 28.73 0.14 10.89
C SER A 15 27.81 0.46 9.71
N GLY A 16 28.19 1.51 8.97
CA GLY A 16 27.31 2.25 8.06
C GLY A 16 26.68 1.44 6.93
N GLY A 17 25.43 1.80 6.61
CA GLY A 17 24.71 1.33 5.44
C GLY A 17 23.29 1.89 5.42
N ILE A 18 23.02 2.78 4.45
CA ILE A 18 21.76 2.94 3.71
C ILE A 18 20.45 3.05 4.54
N PRO A 19 19.82 4.24 4.63
CA PRO A 19 18.39 4.35 4.90
C PRO A 19 17.67 4.74 3.62
N GLY A 20 17.39 3.76 2.76
CA GLY A 20 16.64 3.92 1.51
C GLY A 20 15.34 3.13 1.56
N VAL A 21 14.31 3.68 2.22
CA VAL A 21 12.86 3.56 1.98
C VAL A 21 12.23 2.16 1.75
N LEU A 22 12.92 1.05 2.03
CA LEU A 22 12.32 -0.29 2.10
C LEU A 22 11.68 -0.60 3.48
N PHE A 23 11.06 0.40 4.11
CA PHE A 23 10.46 0.23 5.43
C PHE A 23 9.03 0.78 5.49
N LEU A 24 8.14 0.22 4.67
CA LEU A 24 6.72 0.23 5.00
C LEU A 24 6.02 -1.08 4.59
N CYS A 25 6.28 -2.13 5.39
CA CYS A 25 5.33 -3.21 5.72
C CYS A 25 6.03 -4.22 6.65
N ALA A 26 6.57 -3.73 7.77
CA ALA A 26 7.18 -4.58 8.78
C ALA A 26 6.48 -4.41 10.15
N VAL A 27 5.19 -4.70 10.17
CA VAL A 27 4.40 -5.09 11.36
C VAL A 27 3.37 -6.05 10.75
N ILE A 28 3.49 -7.38 10.78
CA ILE A 28 3.46 -8.33 11.91
C ILE A 28 4.19 -9.62 11.45
N LYS A 29 5.23 -10.08 12.15
CA LYS A 29 5.95 -11.33 11.80
C LYS A 29 5.79 -12.38 12.91
N ARG A 30 5.12 -13.50 12.63
CA ARG A 30 5.12 -14.70 13.50
C ARG A 30 6.51 -15.39 13.44
N PRO A 31 7.02 -15.96 14.54
CA PRO A 31 8.32 -16.63 14.54
C PRO A 31 8.17 -18.06 14.00
N GLY A 32 8.78 -18.37 12.85
CA GLY A 32 8.92 -19.76 12.39
C GLY A 32 8.88 -20.00 10.88
N GLU A 33 8.43 -19.03 10.07
CA GLU A 33 8.36 -19.22 8.61
C GLU A 33 9.56 -18.55 7.92
N GLY A 34 10.35 -19.38 7.21
CA GLY A 34 11.42 -18.90 6.33
C GLY A 34 10.88 -17.92 5.29
N LEU A 35 11.74 -17.01 4.83
CA LEU A 35 11.43 -15.94 3.85
C LEU A 35 10.59 -16.46 2.68
N ARG A 36 9.26 -16.38 2.81
CA ARG A 36 8.33 -16.36 1.70
C ARG A 36 7.89 -14.92 1.56
N GLN A 37 8.35 -14.29 0.48
CA GLN A 37 7.81 -13.02 0.01
C GLN A 37 6.28 -13.19 -0.14
N PRO A 38 5.45 -12.21 0.26
CA PRO A 38 4.02 -12.27 -0.01
C PRO A 38 3.84 -12.37 -1.52
N LEU A 39 3.21 -13.46 -1.96
CA LEU A 39 3.08 -13.82 -3.36
C LEU A 39 1.88 -13.07 -3.94
N TYR A 40 1.98 -11.75 -4.01
CA TYR A 40 1.25 -11.03 -5.06
C TYR A 40 1.92 -11.44 -6.37
N PRO A 41 1.19 -11.96 -7.36
CA PRO A 41 1.76 -12.15 -8.68
C PRO A 41 2.02 -10.74 -9.21
N HIS A 42 3.23 -10.22 -8.98
CA HIS A 42 3.78 -9.21 -9.86
C HIS A 42 3.63 -9.84 -11.26
N PRO A 43 2.83 -9.26 -12.17
CA PRO A 43 2.88 -9.71 -13.54
C PRO A 43 4.36 -9.69 -13.92
N PRO A 44 4.93 -10.80 -14.43
CA PRO A 44 6.34 -10.81 -14.80
C PRO A 44 6.48 -9.71 -15.83
N MET A 45 7.09 -8.59 -15.44
CA MET A 45 7.46 -7.54 -16.36
C MET A 45 8.44 -8.21 -17.31
N LYS A 46 7.93 -8.60 -18.49
CA LYS A 46 8.76 -9.02 -19.61
C LYS A 46 9.61 -7.80 -19.96
N HIS A 47 10.80 -7.70 -19.37
CA HIS A 47 11.84 -6.84 -19.89
C HIS A 47 12.20 -7.34 -21.27
N ASN A 48 11.60 -6.73 -22.30
CA ASN A 48 12.14 -6.70 -23.65
C ASN A 48 11.64 -5.50 -24.47
N ILE A 49 11.18 -4.45 -23.81
CA ILE A 49 11.04 -3.12 -24.41
C ILE A 49 11.57 -2.15 -23.36
N GLU A 50 12.74 -1.56 -23.60
CA GLU A 50 13.16 -0.38 -22.85
C GLU A 50 12.18 0.74 -23.21
N LEU A 51 11.12 0.88 -22.41
CA LEU A 51 10.21 2.01 -22.53
C LEU A 51 11.01 3.28 -22.20
N PRO A 52 10.82 4.37 -22.96
CA PRO A 52 11.27 5.69 -22.54
C PRO A 52 10.83 5.96 -21.10
N GLU A 53 11.66 6.58 -20.28
CA GLU A 53 11.33 6.80 -18.86
C GLU A 53 10.04 7.59 -18.66
N ALA A 54 9.69 8.47 -19.60
CA ALA A 54 8.40 9.17 -19.61
C ALA A 54 7.21 8.19 -19.68
N ASP A 55 7.26 7.25 -20.63
CA ASP A 55 6.22 6.22 -20.80
C ASP A 55 6.18 5.27 -19.60
N PHE A 56 7.36 4.97 -19.02
CA PHE A 56 7.46 4.10 -17.84
C PHE A 56 6.66 4.65 -16.65
N PHE A 57 6.82 5.94 -16.30
CA PHE A 57 6.14 6.52 -15.14
C PHE A 57 4.62 6.56 -15.31
N GLN A 58 4.14 6.86 -16.52
CA GLN A 58 2.71 6.87 -16.81
C GLN A 58 2.09 5.46 -16.71
N VAL A 59 2.75 4.46 -17.30
CA VAL A 59 2.31 3.05 -17.26
C VAL A 59 2.30 2.55 -15.82
N TYR A 60 3.36 2.83 -15.05
CA TYR A 60 3.45 2.44 -13.66
C TYR A 60 2.32 3.06 -12.84
N LEU A 61 2.14 4.38 -12.93
CA LEU A 61 1.13 5.09 -12.15
C LEU A 61 -0.27 4.56 -12.44
N ARG A 62 -0.60 4.31 -13.71
CA ARG A 62 -1.92 3.76 -14.07
C ARG A 62 -2.14 2.38 -13.45
N GLY A 63 -1.15 1.49 -13.52
CA GLY A 63 -1.22 0.17 -12.90
C GLY A 63 -1.44 0.29 -11.38
N HIS A 64 -0.62 1.11 -10.73
CA HIS A 64 -0.72 1.38 -9.29
C HIS A 64 -2.10 1.89 -8.87
N LEU A 65 -2.66 2.85 -9.60
CA LEU A 65 -3.99 3.40 -9.30
C LEU A 65 -5.12 2.36 -9.47
N ILE A 66 -4.98 1.45 -10.43
CA ILE A 66 -5.95 0.38 -10.69
C ILE A 66 -5.85 -0.68 -9.59
N ASP A 67 -4.65 -1.20 -9.34
CA ASP A 67 -4.40 -2.30 -8.42
C ASP A 67 -4.80 -1.95 -6.97
N HIS A 68 -4.60 -0.68 -6.58
CA HIS A 68 -4.93 -0.16 -5.26
C HIS A 68 -6.25 0.63 -5.21
N HIS A 69 -7.08 0.55 -6.25
CA HIS A 69 -8.42 1.15 -6.28
C HIS A 69 -8.46 2.64 -5.92
N PHE A 70 -7.45 3.40 -6.31
CA PHE A 70 -7.42 4.84 -6.07
C PHE A 70 -8.48 5.56 -6.93
N PRO A 71 -9.22 6.54 -6.37
CA PRO A 71 -10.24 7.28 -7.11
C PRO A 71 -9.68 8.09 -8.29
N GLN A 72 -8.38 8.40 -8.27
CA GLN A 72 -7.70 9.15 -9.32
C GLN A 72 -7.46 8.32 -10.61
N ARG A 73 -7.73 7.01 -10.61
CA ARG A 73 -7.45 6.10 -11.75
C ARG A 73 -8.07 6.52 -13.09
N ASP A 74 -9.21 7.21 -13.05
CA ASP A 74 -9.93 7.68 -14.24
C ASP A 74 -9.62 9.16 -14.58
N ASN A 75 -8.84 9.84 -13.73
CA ASN A 75 -8.46 11.23 -13.93
C ASN A 75 -7.20 11.33 -14.82
N LYS A 76 -7.43 11.49 -16.13
CA LYS A 76 -6.36 11.60 -17.12
C LYS A 76 -5.39 12.75 -16.83
N ASN A 77 -5.90 13.91 -16.46
CA ASN A 77 -5.07 15.09 -16.16
C ASN A 77 -4.16 14.83 -14.96
N PHE A 78 -4.70 14.23 -13.89
CA PHE A 78 -3.89 13.82 -12.73
C PHE A 78 -2.77 12.85 -13.14
N ILE A 79 -3.08 11.84 -13.95
CA ILE A 79 -2.10 10.84 -14.39
C ILE A 79 -0.99 11.49 -15.22
N GLU A 80 -1.35 12.32 -16.20
CA GLU A 80 -0.41 13.01 -17.08
C GLU A 80 0.50 13.95 -16.28
N THR A 81 -0.07 14.87 -15.50
CA THR A 81 0.71 15.82 -14.70
C THR A 81 1.62 15.09 -13.71
N ARG A 82 1.12 14.04 -13.03
CA ARG A 82 1.91 13.31 -12.05
C ARG A 82 3.05 12.51 -12.69
N SER A 83 2.84 11.94 -13.88
CA SER A 83 3.92 11.26 -14.62
C SER A 83 4.96 12.24 -15.13
N ASP A 84 4.54 13.42 -15.57
CA ASP A 84 5.44 14.48 -16.05
C ASP A 84 6.31 15.02 -14.90
N ASP A 85 5.71 15.30 -13.74
CA ASP A 85 6.44 15.72 -12.53
C ASP A 85 7.52 14.70 -12.11
N ALA A 86 7.20 13.41 -12.20
CA ALA A 86 8.15 12.34 -11.93
C ALA A 86 9.27 12.28 -12.98
N TYR A 87 8.93 12.44 -14.26
CA TYR A 87 9.91 12.50 -15.33
C TYR A 87 10.85 13.70 -15.20
N ASP A 88 10.33 14.88 -14.86
CA ASP A 88 11.12 16.08 -14.61
C ASP A 88 12.07 15.90 -13.40
N THR A 89 11.59 15.22 -12.35
CA THR A 89 12.42 14.83 -11.21
C THR A 89 13.57 13.91 -11.66
N PHE A 90 13.27 12.93 -12.51
CA PHE A 90 14.27 12.02 -13.07
C PHE A 90 15.31 12.77 -13.89
N VAL A 91 14.88 13.62 -14.84
CA VAL A 91 15.77 14.41 -15.70
C VAL A 91 16.67 15.32 -14.86
N SER A 92 16.10 16.04 -13.90
CA SER A 92 16.83 16.92 -13.00
C SER A 92 17.92 16.14 -12.22
N ALA A 93 17.55 14.99 -11.64
CA ALA A 93 18.49 14.11 -10.96
C ALA A 93 19.61 13.59 -11.89
N ARG A 94 19.30 13.31 -13.16
CA ARG A 94 20.30 12.91 -14.17
C ARG A 94 21.26 14.04 -14.51
N LEU A 95 20.76 15.28 -14.63
CA LEU A 95 21.58 16.48 -14.87
C LEU A 95 22.52 16.79 -13.69
N GLU A 96 22.11 16.47 -12.47
CA GLU A 96 22.95 16.53 -11.27
C GLU A 96 24.02 15.41 -11.20
N GLY A 97 24.07 14.51 -12.19
CA GLY A 97 25.03 13.41 -12.25
C GLY A 97 24.65 12.19 -11.43
N LYS A 98 23.41 12.11 -10.90
CA LYS A 98 22.97 10.91 -10.16
C LYS A 98 22.84 9.72 -11.12
N PRO A 99 23.23 8.51 -10.69
CA PRO A 99 23.07 7.31 -11.50
C PRO A 99 21.58 6.99 -11.69
N VAL A 100 21.25 6.31 -12.80
CA VAL A 100 19.86 5.98 -13.19
C VAL A 100 19.03 5.36 -12.06
N PRO A 101 19.52 4.39 -11.26
CA PRO A 101 18.73 3.82 -10.18
C PRO A 101 18.30 4.84 -9.12
N ILE A 102 19.20 5.77 -8.76
CA ILE A 102 18.95 6.81 -7.75
C ILE A 102 18.00 7.87 -8.32
N ALA A 103 18.21 8.29 -9.58
CA ALA A 103 17.30 9.23 -10.24
C ALA A 103 15.88 8.66 -10.34
N ARG A 104 15.76 7.37 -10.67
CA ARG A 104 14.47 6.67 -10.72
C ARG A 104 13.83 6.58 -9.34
N GLU A 105 14.59 6.27 -8.29
CA GLU A 105 14.04 6.25 -6.92
C GLU A 105 13.44 7.60 -6.53
N LEU A 106 14.12 8.71 -6.83
CA LEU A 106 13.61 10.05 -6.55
C LEU A 106 12.32 10.34 -7.34
N ALA A 107 12.31 10.01 -8.63
CA ALA A 107 11.12 10.15 -9.46
C ALA A 107 9.94 9.31 -8.96
N MET A 108 10.19 8.07 -8.51
CA MET A 108 9.16 7.21 -7.93
C MET A 108 8.57 7.80 -6.65
N ARG A 109 9.37 8.49 -5.82
CA ARG A 109 8.86 9.21 -4.64
C ARG A 109 7.93 10.34 -5.03
N THR A 110 8.28 11.12 -6.06
CA THR A 110 7.40 12.16 -6.62
C THR A 110 6.11 11.54 -7.18
N LEU A 111 6.24 10.45 -7.94
CA LEU A 111 5.13 9.76 -8.59
C LEU A 111 4.08 9.28 -7.56
N LEU A 112 4.54 8.64 -6.49
CA LEU A 112 3.68 7.97 -5.50
C LEU A 112 3.39 8.79 -4.25
N ALA A 113 3.78 10.07 -4.21
CA ALA A 113 3.48 10.94 -3.09
C ALA A 113 1.97 11.01 -2.84
N GLY A 114 1.55 10.61 -1.63
CA GLY A 114 0.14 10.52 -1.24
C GLY A 114 -0.63 9.38 -1.90
N LEU A 115 0.05 8.36 -2.44
CA LEU A 115 -0.53 7.16 -3.06
C LEU A 115 0.07 5.87 -2.47
N TYR A 116 0.54 5.90 -1.23
CA TYR A 116 1.20 4.77 -0.58
C TYR A 116 0.21 3.74 -0.02
N VAL A 117 -0.84 4.21 0.66
CA VAL A 117 -1.80 3.32 1.35
C VAL A 117 -3.21 3.69 0.92
N SER A 118 -3.83 2.85 0.10
CA SER A 118 -5.21 3.10 -0.30
C SER A 118 -6.20 2.70 0.79
N ARG A 119 -7.39 3.31 0.74
CA ARG A 119 -8.54 2.91 1.56
C ARG A 119 -8.91 1.44 1.32
N TYR A 120 -8.81 0.99 0.07
CA TYR A 120 -9.08 -0.39 -0.31
C TYR A 120 -8.09 -1.36 0.36
N ASP A 121 -6.79 -1.06 0.34
CA ASP A 121 -5.76 -1.95 0.91
C ASP A 121 -5.97 -2.14 2.42
N ILE A 122 -6.36 -1.07 3.13
CA ILE A 122 -6.67 -1.13 4.56
C ILE A 122 -7.86 -2.06 4.81
N ILE A 123 -8.95 -1.88 4.07
CA ILE A 123 -10.15 -2.71 4.20
C ILE A 123 -9.83 -4.16 3.87
N TYR A 124 -9.17 -4.40 2.73
CA TYR A 124 -8.80 -5.75 2.28
C TYR A 124 -7.92 -6.44 3.32
N ASN A 125 -6.94 -5.75 3.90
CA ASN A 125 -6.10 -6.29 4.98
C ASN A 125 -6.92 -6.67 6.22
N VAL A 126 -7.91 -5.88 6.62
CA VAL A 126 -8.81 -6.24 7.74
C VAL A 126 -9.61 -7.50 7.40
N VAL A 127 -10.13 -7.60 6.18
CA VAL A 127 -10.92 -8.75 5.71
C VAL A 127 -10.07 -10.02 5.67
N GLU A 128 -8.90 -9.95 5.04
CA GLU A 128 -8.00 -11.09 4.85
C GLU A 128 -7.50 -11.66 6.19
N GLU A 129 -7.07 -10.79 7.11
CA GLU A 129 -6.50 -11.23 8.39
C GLU A 129 -7.55 -11.75 9.38
N ASN A 130 -8.79 -11.23 9.34
CA ASN A 130 -9.76 -11.46 10.42
C ASN A 130 -11.00 -12.27 10.00
N LEU A 131 -11.31 -12.37 8.71
CA LEU A 131 -12.60 -12.89 8.24
C LEU A 131 -12.49 -14.19 7.43
N TRP A 132 -11.32 -14.83 7.39
CA TRP A 132 -11.09 -16.10 6.68
C TRP A 132 -12.01 -17.27 7.08
N LEU A 133 -12.60 -17.24 8.29
CA LEU A 133 -13.60 -18.23 8.73
C LEU A 133 -15.02 -17.95 8.21
N ARG A 134 -15.32 -16.71 7.83
CA ARG A 134 -16.65 -16.26 7.42
C ARG A 134 -16.76 -16.05 5.92
N LEU A 135 -15.65 -15.64 5.28
CA LEU A 135 -15.60 -15.31 3.86
C LEU A 135 -14.48 -16.10 3.17
N PRO A 136 -14.79 -16.86 2.11
CA PRO A 136 -13.77 -17.53 1.31
C PRO A 136 -12.83 -16.51 0.61
N PRO A 137 -11.53 -16.82 0.44
CA PRO A 137 -10.54 -15.91 -0.15
C PRO A 137 -10.93 -15.35 -1.52
N GLU A 138 -11.60 -16.14 -2.36
CA GLU A 138 -12.04 -15.75 -3.69
C GLU A 138 -13.04 -14.58 -3.70
N TYR A 139 -13.78 -14.37 -2.61
CA TYR A 139 -14.76 -13.28 -2.49
C TYR A 139 -14.20 -12.06 -1.73
N MET A 140 -13.03 -12.17 -1.08
CA MET A 140 -12.47 -11.08 -0.28
C MET A 140 -12.21 -9.79 -1.07
N PRO A 141 -11.66 -9.82 -2.31
CA PRO A 141 -11.44 -8.61 -3.10
C PRO A 141 -12.75 -7.88 -3.41
N ASP A 142 -13.74 -8.61 -3.93
CA ASP A 142 -15.05 -8.05 -4.28
C ASP A 142 -15.79 -7.51 -3.05
N PHE A 143 -15.66 -8.21 -1.92
CA PHE A 143 -16.23 -7.75 -0.65
C PHE A 143 -15.54 -6.48 -0.13
N ALA A 144 -14.23 -6.37 -0.25
CA ALA A 144 -13.51 -5.14 0.10
C ALA A 144 -13.94 -3.96 -0.77
N VAL A 145 -14.18 -4.18 -2.08
CA VAL A 145 -14.76 -3.16 -2.97
C VAL A 145 -16.17 -2.77 -2.52
N HIS A 146 -17.00 -3.74 -2.15
CA HIS A 146 -18.34 -3.48 -1.62
C HIS A 146 -18.31 -2.65 -0.34
N LEU A 147 -17.41 -2.97 0.60
CA LEU A 147 -17.20 -2.23 1.85
C LEU A 147 -16.72 -0.80 1.62
N LEU A 148 -15.91 -0.55 0.58
CA LEU A 148 -15.47 0.80 0.21
C LEU A 148 -16.65 1.74 -0.10
N GLY A 149 -17.76 1.20 -0.59
CA GLY A 149 -19.00 1.94 -0.84
C GLY A 149 -19.91 2.12 0.38
N GLN A 150 -19.59 1.51 1.53
CA GLN A 150 -20.42 1.58 2.73
C GLN A 150 -20.14 2.86 3.52
N LYS A 151 -21.19 3.63 3.78
CA LYS A 151 -21.09 4.90 4.51
C LYS A 151 -20.40 4.79 5.89
N PRO A 152 -20.71 3.79 6.75
CA PRO A 152 -20.04 3.64 8.04
C PRO A 152 -18.52 3.46 7.89
N ILE A 153 -18.08 2.75 6.85
CA ILE A 153 -16.67 2.52 6.56
C ILE A 153 -16.00 3.81 6.08
N SER A 154 -16.63 4.56 5.17
CA SER A 154 -16.11 5.86 4.75
C SER A 154 -15.98 6.83 5.92
N ASP A 155 -16.97 6.86 6.82
CA ASP A 155 -16.98 7.77 7.97
C ASP A 155 -15.81 7.47 8.93
N ILE A 156 -15.45 6.20 9.12
CA ILE A 156 -14.28 5.79 9.91
C ILE A 156 -12.99 6.24 9.22
N LEU A 157 -12.82 5.90 7.95
CA LEU A 157 -11.62 6.23 7.19
C LEU A 157 -11.39 7.75 7.10
N ASP A 158 -12.46 8.54 7.03
CA ASP A 158 -12.39 10.00 7.06
C ASP A 158 -11.95 10.53 8.43
N ARG A 159 -12.46 9.97 9.54
CA ARG A 159 -12.03 10.37 10.91
C ARG A 159 -10.56 10.09 11.17
N TYR A 160 -10.02 9.02 10.58
CA TYR A 160 -8.61 8.65 10.67
C TYR A 160 -7.75 9.27 9.56
N GLU A 161 -8.32 10.19 8.77
CA GLU A 161 -7.63 10.94 7.72
C GLU A 161 -6.92 10.05 6.68
N VAL A 162 -7.51 8.90 6.34
CA VAL A 162 -6.97 7.99 5.32
C VAL A 162 -7.08 8.63 3.94
N ASN A 163 -5.97 9.21 3.48
CA ASN A 163 -5.90 10.04 2.28
C ASN A 163 -4.88 9.55 1.24
N GLY A 164 -4.24 8.41 1.47
CA GLY A 164 -3.20 7.86 0.60
C GLY A 164 -1.78 8.03 1.13
N ASP A 165 -1.57 8.85 2.16
CA ASP A 165 -0.27 8.99 2.82
C ASP A 165 -0.08 7.96 3.96
N PHE A 166 1.09 7.98 4.59
CA PHE A 166 1.39 7.15 5.74
C PHE A 166 0.48 7.49 6.93
N LEU A 167 -0.12 6.47 7.53
CA LEU A 167 -0.92 6.61 8.74
C LEU A 167 -0.03 6.72 9.99
N ASP A 168 -0.52 7.46 10.98
CA ASP A 168 0.12 7.53 12.28
C ASP A 168 0.06 6.16 12.99
N ARG A 169 1.19 5.75 13.58
CA ARG A 169 1.32 4.46 14.25
C ARG A 169 0.39 4.35 15.44
N GLU A 170 0.11 5.45 16.12
CA GLU A 170 -0.74 5.46 17.31
C GLU A 170 -2.22 5.24 16.97
N THR A 171 -2.68 5.81 15.84
CA THR A 171 -4.07 5.75 15.41
C THR A 171 -4.39 4.55 14.50
N HIS A 172 -3.36 3.95 13.90
CA HIS A 172 -3.50 2.81 13.00
C HIS A 172 -4.22 1.60 13.64
N GLN A 173 -3.77 1.12 14.79
CA GLN A 173 -4.39 -0.05 15.43
C GLN A 173 -5.83 0.20 15.92
N PRO A 174 -6.14 1.35 16.56
CA PRO A 174 -7.51 1.74 16.85
C PRO A 174 -8.42 1.71 15.61
N MET A 175 -7.97 2.29 14.49
CA MET A 175 -8.73 2.31 13.23
C MET A 175 -9.06 0.90 12.74
N LEU A 176 -8.07 0.00 12.69
CA LEU A 176 -8.30 -1.38 12.25
C LEU A 176 -9.31 -2.11 13.16
N THR A 177 -9.28 -1.83 14.46
CA THR A 177 -10.21 -2.43 15.43
C THR A 177 -11.63 -1.94 15.21
N GLU A 178 -11.82 -0.64 14.98
CA GLU A 178 -13.13 -0.05 14.70
C GLU A 178 -13.69 -0.51 13.35
N LEU A 179 -12.84 -0.60 12.32
CA LEU A 179 -13.19 -1.17 11.02
C LEU A 179 -13.65 -2.61 11.17
N LEU A 180 -12.91 -3.45 11.90
CA LEU A 180 -13.28 -4.85 12.10
C LEU A 180 -14.65 -4.98 12.79
N GLY A 181 -14.91 -4.19 13.83
CA GLY A 181 -16.21 -4.17 14.50
C GLY A 181 -17.34 -3.80 13.54
N THR A 182 -17.16 -2.73 12.78
CA THR A 182 -18.15 -2.25 11.81
C THR A 182 -18.39 -3.25 10.67
N ILE A 183 -17.33 -3.85 10.13
CA ILE A 183 -17.44 -4.88 9.08
C ILE A 183 -18.16 -6.12 9.62
N THR A 184 -17.90 -6.51 10.88
CA THR A 184 -18.60 -7.61 11.53
C THR A 184 -20.09 -7.34 11.65
N GLU A 185 -20.49 -6.14 12.05
CA GLU A 185 -21.91 -5.72 12.09
C GLU A 185 -22.56 -5.76 10.71
N ILE A 186 -21.85 -5.32 9.66
CA ILE A 186 -22.34 -5.39 8.27
C ILE A 186 -22.57 -6.86 7.85
N LEU A 187 -21.62 -7.74 8.15
CA LEU A 187 -21.74 -9.17 7.85
C LEU A 187 -22.89 -9.83 8.61
N ASP A 188 -23.04 -9.53 9.90
CA ASP A 188 -24.15 -10.02 10.71
C ASP A 188 -25.50 -9.58 10.11
N GLY A 189 -25.57 -8.35 9.58
CA GLY A 189 -26.72 -7.84 8.85
C GLY A 189 -27.05 -8.60 7.56
N TYR A 190 -26.06 -9.26 6.94
CA TYR A 190 -26.25 -10.18 5.81
C TYR A 190 -26.54 -11.62 6.23
N GLY A 191 -26.45 -11.94 7.52
CA GLY A 191 -26.60 -13.30 8.05
C GLY A 191 -25.40 -14.21 7.76
N LEU A 192 -24.22 -13.62 7.53
CA LEU A 192 -22.93 -14.31 7.35
C LEU A 192 -22.13 -14.37 8.67
#